data_AF-A0A0V8RUE5-F1
#
_entry.id   AF-A0A0V8RUE5-F1
#
_cell.length_a   1.000
_cell.length_b   1.000
_cell.length_c   1.000
_cell.angle_alpha   90.00
_cell.angle_beta   90.00
_cell.angle_gamma   90.00
#
_symmetry.space_group_name_H-M   'P 1'
#
loop_
_entity.id
_entity.type
_entity.pdbx_description
1 polymer ?
#
loop_
_entity_poly.entity_id
_entity_poly.type
_entity_poly.pdbx_seq_one_letter_code
_entity_poly.pdbx_strand_id
1 'polypeptide(L)'
;MPPRGFARLAAPLLALLALVDAGLVIYAVYHAPYPLRVSLGSPTAYLNIYIHIPMAWGSYLLYTLAFASAILYLTRGKEKLDAYVRAFVLTGSLYAVFTLVSGMAWASESWGAAWSWDPRETGVLLLLLAYILYFVLRSSIPDPDRASRLSAVYAVAAYSMVPISFLAPRVAASSLHPTVENFRDFMEQPAVLRVFIARVLMASVIAVLLSYTLAERLRGEEIPFTRSLRYVGAGLVMLGMVIGFIVASPYLAGGVERVLGARLVNGSVVALNLSGSGYVKLAKPLHVQVVDGKPSIIGHIVRLNGGSVEIVIHWSVALNAAMYMVLLGLLMLYISRLRNSTR
;
A
#
# COMPACT_ATOMS: atom_id res chain seq x y z
N MET A 1 23.52 28.68 -6.68
CA MET A 1 24.45 27.87 -5.87
C MET A 1 24.19 26.41 -6.19
N PRO A 2 25.20 25.55 -6.43
CA PRO A 2 24.93 24.13 -6.62
C PRO A 2 24.36 23.52 -5.33
N PRO A 3 23.45 22.54 -5.41
CA PRO A 3 22.79 21.94 -4.26
C PRO A 3 23.80 21.43 -3.23
N ARG A 4 23.59 21.80 -1.96
CA ARG A 4 24.42 21.36 -0.82
C ARG A 4 24.22 19.85 -0.62
N GLY A 5 25.29 19.07 -0.79
CA GLY A 5 25.43 17.65 -0.40
C GLY A 5 24.23 16.75 -0.72
N PHE A 6 23.32 16.61 0.25
CA PHE A 6 22.19 15.68 0.23
C PHE A 6 21.28 15.80 -1.01
N ALA A 7 21.00 17.03 -1.46
CA ALA A 7 20.17 17.24 -2.65
C ALA A 7 20.79 16.65 -3.94
N ARG A 8 22.13 16.47 -4.00
CA ARG A 8 22.80 15.80 -5.13
C ARG A 8 22.56 14.29 -5.15
N LEU A 9 22.37 13.70 -3.97
CA LEU A 9 22.20 12.26 -3.80
C LEU A 9 20.73 11.85 -3.72
N ALA A 10 19.80 12.79 -3.51
CA ALA A 10 18.38 12.50 -3.33
C ALA A 10 17.77 11.69 -4.50
N ALA A 11 17.96 12.14 -5.75
CA ALA A 11 17.45 11.43 -6.92
C ALA A 11 18.07 10.03 -7.15
N PRO A 12 19.41 9.84 -7.16
CA PRO A 12 19.98 8.50 -7.32
C PRO A 12 19.68 7.58 -6.14
N LEU A 13 19.66 8.09 -4.90
CA LEU A 13 19.27 7.31 -3.73
C LEU A 13 17.81 6.86 -3.83
N LEU A 14 16.91 7.77 -4.19
CA LEU A 14 15.49 7.45 -4.40
C LEU A 14 15.32 6.39 -5.50
N ALA A 15 16.02 6.53 -6.61
CA ALA A 15 16.02 5.54 -7.69
C ALA A 15 16.49 4.16 -7.21
N LEU A 16 17.59 4.10 -6.46
CA LEU A 16 18.13 2.85 -5.90
C LEU A 16 17.16 2.21 -4.91
N LEU A 17 16.66 2.98 -3.94
CA LEU A 17 15.73 2.47 -2.93
C LEU A 17 14.44 1.96 -3.56
N ALA A 18 13.91 2.64 -4.58
CA ALA A 18 12.72 2.18 -5.28
C ALA A 18 12.93 0.87 -6.05
N LEU A 19 14.12 0.63 -6.60
CA LEU A 19 14.47 -0.65 -7.24
C LEU A 19 14.59 -1.78 -6.21
N VAL A 20 15.27 -1.53 -5.10
CA VAL A 20 15.36 -2.49 -3.98
C VAL A 20 13.97 -2.82 -3.46
N ASP A 21 13.12 -1.79 -3.31
CA ASP A 21 11.77 -1.96 -2.82
C ASP A 21 10.86 -2.72 -3.78
N ALA A 22 11.02 -2.52 -5.10
CA ALA A 22 10.33 -3.33 -6.10
C ALA A 22 10.69 -4.82 -5.96
N GLY A 23 11.96 -5.13 -5.67
CA GLY A 23 12.40 -6.48 -5.34
C GLY A 23 11.75 -7.02 -4.06
N LEU A 24 11.62 -6.20 -3.01
CA LEU A 24 10.94 -6.58 -1.77
C LEU A 24 9.43 -6.81 -1.98
N VAL A 25 8.77 -6.02 -2.85
CA VAL A 25 7.37 -6.24 -3.20
C VAL A 25 7.20 -7.57 -3.95
N ILE A 26 8.05 -7.85 -4.93
CA ILE A 26 8.02 -9.12 -5.68
C ILE A 26 8.24 -10.29 -4.71
N TYR A 27 9.26 -10.19 -3.84
CA TYR A 27 9.49 -11.19 -2.79
C TYR A 27 8.25 -11.36 -1.91
N ALA A 28 7.61 -10.26 -1.48
CA ALA A 28 6.42 -10.35 -0.65
C ALA A 28 5.25 -11.04 -1.36
N VAL A 29 5.04 -10.78 -2.64
CA VAL A 29 3.97 -11.40 -3.44
C VAL A 29 4.15 -12.91 -3.59
N TYR A 30 5.37 -13.39 -3.80
CA TYR A 30 5.61 -14.81 -4.13
C TYR A 30 6.11 -15.66 -2.97
N HIS A 31 6.73 -15.05 -1.96
CA HIS A 31 7.51 -15.78 -0.95
C HIS A 31 7.25 -15.33 0.49
N ALA A 32 6.55 -14.23 0.74
CA ALA A 32 6.26 -13.88 2.11
C ALA A 32 5.27 -14.87 2.75
N PRO A 33 5.42 -15.14 4.05
CA PRO A 33 4.48 -15.97 4.79
C PRO A 33 3.09 -15.30 4.82
N TYR A 34 2.05 -16.13 4.80
CA TYR A 34 0.66 -15.75 5.03
C TYR A 34 0.03 -16.77 5.98
N PRO A 35 -1.03 -16.42 6.72
CA PRO A 35 -1.66 -17.35 7.67
C PRO A 35 -2.11 -18.63 6.96
N LEU A 36 -2.01 -19.78 7.63
CA LEU A 36 -2.44 -21.06 7.03
C LEU A 36 -3.95 -21.14 6.83
N ARG A 37 -4.71 -20.46 7.69
CA ARG A 37 -6.17 -20.36 7.63
C ARG A 37 -6.61 -18.98 8.10
N VAL A 38 -7.75 -18.55 7.57
CA VAL A 38 -8.44 -17.31 7.95
C VAL A 38 -9.91 -17.63 8.19
N SER A 39 -10.58 -16.78 8.96
CA SER A 39 -12.01 -16.93 9.26
C SER A 39 -12.88 -16.80 8.01
N LEU A 40 -12.54 -15.86 7.14
CA LEU A 40 -13.22 -15.59 5.88
C LEU A 40 -12.22 -15.24 4.79
N GLY A 41 -12.49 -15.70 3.57
CA GLY A 41 -11.67 -15.43 2.39
C GLY A 41 -10.48 -16.38 2.21
N SER A 42 -9.60 -15.97 1.30
CA SER A 42 -8.42 -16.70 0.86
C SER A 42 -7.24 -16.28 1.72
N PRO A 43 -6.52 -17.24 2.34
CA PRO A 43 -5.35 -16.89 3.14
C PRO A 43 -4.26 -16.15 2.34
N THR A 44 -4.15 -16.39 1.03
CA THR A 44 -3.19 -15.68 0.17
C THR A 44 -3.50 -14.18 0.05
N ALA A 45 -4.73 -13.73 0.32
CA ALA A 45 -5.08 -12.31 0.33
C ALA A 45 -4.39 -11.51 1.45
N TYR A 46 -3.95 -12.19 2.52
CA TYR A 46 -3.23 -11.55 3.63
C TYR A 46 -1.80 -11.12 3.25
N LEU A 47 -1.29 -11.51 2.08
CA LEU A 47 -0.07 -10.93 1.52
C LEU A 47 -0.19 -9.40 1.31
N ASN A 48 -1.41 -8.88 1.23
CA ASN A 48 -1.68 -7.43 1.20
C ASN A 48 -1.13 -6.68 2.42
N ILE A 49 -0.91 -7.35 3.57
CA ILE A 49 -0.28 -6.77 4.76
C ILE A 49 1.08 -6.13 4.42
N TYR A 50 1.84 -6.74 3.50
CA TYR A 50 3.16 -6.27 3.10
C TYR A 50 3.14 -5.13 2.08
N ILE A 51 1.96 -4.70 1.61
CA ILE A 51 1.79 -3.68 0.57
C ILE A 51 0.87 -2.57 1.06
N HIS A 52 -0.38 -2.91 1.39
CA HIS A 52 -1.40 -1.99 1.86
C HIS A 52 -1.00 -1.26 3.14
N ILE A 53 -0.52 -2.00 4.16
CA ILE A 53 -0.20 -1.40 5.46
C ILE A 53 0.99 -0.42 5.36
N PRO A 54 2.12 -0.75 4.70
CA PRO A 54 3.18 0.23 4.44
C PRO A 54 2.69 1.53 3.78
N MET A 55 1.72 1.46 2.86
CA MET A 55 1.13 2.66 2.25
C MET A 55 0.30 3.47 3.24
N ALA A 56 -0.51 2.81 4.05
CA ALA A 56 -1.30 3.46 5.10
C ALA A 56 -0.40 4.21 6.10
N TRP A 57 0.64 3.54 6.60
CA TRP A 57 1.63 4.14 7.50
C TRP A 57 2.41 5.27 6.84
N GLY A 58 2.77 5.10 5.56
CA GLY A 58 3.38 6.16 4.77
C GLY A 58 2.51 7.42 4.71
N SER A 59 1.20 7.28 4.48
CA SER A 59 0.29 8.44 4.47
C SER A 59 0.27 9.17 5.83
N TYR A 60 0.18 8.44 6.94
CA TYR A 60 0.19 9.03 8.28
C TYR A 60 1.49 9.75 8.58
N LEU A 61 2.64 9.12 8.27
CA LEU A 61 3.95 9.73 8.43
C LEU A 61 4.07 11.04 7.64
N LEU A 62 3.64 11.05 6.38
CA LEU A 62 3.69 12.24 5.54
C LEU A 62 2.79 13.35 6.07
N TYR A 63 1.60 13.04 6.56
CA TYR A 63 0.73 14.00 7.22
C TYR A 63 1.31 14.55 8.53
N THR A 64 1.99 13.73 9.33
CA THR A 64 2.75 14.18 10.50
C THR A 64 3.90 15.13 10.12
N LEU A 65 4.63 14.83 9.04
CA LEU A 65 5.69 15.70 8.55
C LEU A 65 5.15 17.00 7.95
N ALA A 66 3.99 16.96 7.29
CA ALA A 66 3.27 18.16 6.86
C ALA A 66 2.86 19.04 8.04
N PHE A 67 2.29 18.44 9.10
CA PHE A 67 1.96 19.12 10.35
C PHE A 67 3.17 19.82 10.97
N ALA A 68 4.28 19.09 11.15
CA ALA A 68 5.51 19.65 11.71
C ALA A 68 6.07 20.78 10.83
N SER A 69 6.08 20.60 9.51
CA SER A 69 6.53 21.61 8.55
C SER A 69 5.64 22.86 8.56
N ALA A 70 4.33 22.70 8.75
CA ALA A 70 3.36 23.79 8.83
C ALA A 70 3.57 24.62 10.10
N ILE A 71 3.78 23.99 11.26
CA ILE A 71 4.14 24.70 12.50
C ILE A 71 5.44 25.48 12.32
N LEU A 72 6.47 24.85 11.75
CA LEU A 72 7.74 25.52 11.49
C LEU A 72 7.59 26.67 10.49
N TYR A 73 6.74 26.53 9.48
CA TYR A 73 6.45 27.60 8.52
C TYR A 73 5.78 28.79 9.20
N LEU A 74 4.74 28.55 10.00
CA LEU A 74 4.00 29.61 10.70
C LEU A 74 4.87 30.34 11.74
N THR A 75 5.84 29.66 12.35
CA THR A 75 6.75 30.27 13.34
C THR A 75 7.95 30.95 12.73
N ARG A 76 8.49 30.45 11.60
CA ARG A 76 9.75 30.94 11.01
C ARG A 76 9.58 31.72 9.71
N GLY A 77 8.41 31.67 9.07
CA GLY A 77 8.10 32.37 7.82
C GLY A 77 8.93 31.94 6.60
N LYS A 78 9.63 30.79 6.64
CA LYS A 78 10.51 30.38 5.53
C LYS A 78 9.71 29.68 4.44
N GLU A 79 9.64 30.26 3.23
CA GLU A 79 8.92 29.71 2.07
C GLU A 79 9.23 28.25 1.76
N LYS A 80 10.49 27.81 1.98
CA LYS A 80 10.86 26.40 1.80
C LYS A 80 9.99 25.43 2.61
N LEU A 81 9.53 25.85 3.78
CA LEU A 81 8.70 25.02 4.66
C LEU A 81 7.29 24.85 4.10
N ASP A 82 6.73 25.89 3.45
CA ASP A 82 5.47 25.78 2.72
C ASP A 82 5.56 24.77 1.57
N ALA A 83 6.66 24.79 0.81
CA ALA A 83 6.89 23.80 -0.25
C ALA A 83 6.93 22.36 0.29
N TYR A 84 7.54 22.13 1.47
CA TYR A 84 7.49 20.83 2.14
C TYR A 84 6.07 20.45 2.57
N VAL A 85 5.30 21.37 3.16
CA VAL A 85 3.88 21.11 3.51
C VAL A 85 3.12 20.65 2.27
N ARG A 86 3.22 21.38 1.15
CA ARG A 86 2.54 21.02 -0.10
C ARG A 86 2.93 19.64 -0.62
N ALA A 87 4.23 19.35 -0.62
CA ALA A 87 4.75 18.08 -1.14
C ALA A 87 4.35 16.89 -0.25
N PHE A 88 4.42 17.05 1.07
CA PHE A 88 3.99 16.03 2.03
C PHE A 88 2.48 15.79 1.97
N VAL A 89 1.67 16.85 1.90
CA VAL A 89 0.20 16.71 1.76
C VAL A 89 -0.17 16.04 0.44
N LEU A 90 0.46 16.41 -0.68
CA LEU A 90 0.20 15.79 -1.99
C LEU A 90 0.57 14.31 -2.02
N THR A 91 1.79 13.98 -1.61
CA THR A 91 2.25 12.59 -1.61
C THR A 91 1.45 11.76 -0.60
N GLY A 92 1.15 12.31 0.59
CA GLY A 92 0.32 11.66 1.60
C GLY A 92 -1.11 11.40 1.12
N SER A 93 -1.71 12.35 0.40
CA SER A 93 -3.05 12.20 -0.18
C SER A 93 -3.10 11.12 -1.25
N LEU A 94 -2.07 11.04 -2.11
CA LEU A 94 -1.97 9.96 -3.09
C LEU A 94 -1.81 8.60 -2.41
N TYR A 95 -0.96 8.50 -1.38
CA TYR A 95 -0.85 7.28 -0.58
C TYR A 95 -2.17 6.91 0.09
N ALA A 96 -2.93 7.89 0.60
CA ALA A 96 -4.23 7.68 1.23
C ALA A 96 -5.30 7.21 0.22
N VAL A 97 -5.37 7.78 -0.98
CA VAL A 97 -6.26 7.31 -2.07
C VAL A 97 -5.98 5.85 -2.39
N PHE A 98 -4.71 5.52 -2.60
CA PHE A 98 -4.32 4.15 -2.93
C PHE A 98 -4.51 3.20 -1.76
N THR A 99 -4.32 3.66 -0.51
CA THR A 99 -4.64 2.90 0.70
C THR A 99 -6.13 2.57 0.74
N LEU A 100 -7.00 3.53 0.43
CA LEU A 100 -8.44 3.32 0.39
C LEU A 100 -8.82 2.25 -0.65
N VAL A 101 -8.38 2.42 -1.90
CA VAL A 101 -8.69 1.49 -3.01
C VAL A 101 -8.11 0.09 -2.75
N SER A 102 -6.85 0.01 -2.29
CA SER A 102 -6.22 -1.28 -1.96
C SER A 102 -6.88 -1.97 -0.77
N GLY A 103 -7.37 -1.18 0.20
CA GLY A 103 -8.15 -1.64 1.33
C GLY A 103 -9.48 -2.23 0.87
N MET A 104 -10.21 -1.54 0.00
CA MET A 104 -11.48 -2.03 -0.57
C MET A 104 -11.31 -3.36 -1.30
N ALA A 105 -10.23 -3.51 -2.09
CA ALA A 105 -9.93 -4.76 -2.80
C ALA A 105 -9.56 -5.93 -1.86
N TRP A 106 -9.00 -5.64 -0.68
CA TRP A 106 -8.71 -6.66 0.32
C TRP A 106 -9.94 -6.96 1.21
N ALA A 107 -10.74 -5.95 1.53
CA ALA A 107 -11.98 -6.03 2.28
C ALA A 107 -13.01 -6.92 1.57
N SER A 108 -13.13 -6.82 0.24
CA SER A 108 -14.05 -7.67 -0.52
C SER A 108 -13.81 -9.16 -0.29
N GLU A 109 -12.56 -9.55 -0.05
CA GLU A 109 -12.18 -10.93 0.21
C GLU A 109 -12.25 -11.29 1.70
N SER A 110 -11.80 -10.39 2.58
CA SER A 110 -11.68 -10.68 4.01
C SER A 110 -12.99 -10.49 4.78
N TRP A 111 -13.87 -9.63 4.29
CA TRP A 111 -15.12 -9.21 4.93
C TRP A 111 -16.35 -9.43 4.05
N GLY A 112 -16.17 -9.89 2.81
CA GLY A 112 -17.26 -10.19 1.87
C GLY A 112 -17.85 -8.96 1.15
N ALA A 113 -17.39 -7.75 1.45
CA ALA A 113 -17.81 -6.52 0.77
C ALA A 113 -16.62 -5.56 0.64
N ALA A 114 -16.56 -4.83 -0.49
CA ALA A 114 -15.50 -3.84 -0.73
C ALA A 114 -15.63 -2.58 0.13
N TRP A 115 -16.81 -2.36 0.73
CA TRP A 115 -17.10 -1.24 1.61
C TRP A 115 -18.18 -1.65 2.61
N SER A 116 -17.94 -1.39 3.89
CA SER A 116 -18.83 -1.79 4.99
C SER A 116 -19.16 -0.64 5.95
N TRP A 117 -18.69 0.59 5.67
CA TRP A 117 -18.75 1.72 6.61
C TRP A 117 -18.05 1.42 7.94
N ASP A 118 -17.06 0.53 7.91
CA ASP A 118 -16.27 0.20 9.08
C ASP A 118 -15.59 1.46 9.64
N PRO A 119 -15.41 1.61 10.97
CA PRO A 119 -14.73 2.77 11.55
C PRO A 119 -13.32 3.01 10.98
N ARG A 120 -12.61 1.95 10.55
CA ARG A 120 -11.33 2.09 9.85
C ARG A 120 -11.50 2.71 8.47
N GLU A 121 -12.40 2.14 7.66
CA GLU A 121 -12.69 2.58 6.29
C GLU A 121 -13.14 4.06 6.29
N THR A 122 -14.15 4.34 7.10
CA THR A 122 -14.73 5.67 7.26
C THR A 122 -13.71 6.66 7.81
N GLY A 123 -12.91 6.26 8.80
CA GLY A 123 -11.86 7.10 9.36
C GLY A 123 -10.78 7.48 8.34
N VAL A 124 -10.37 6.56 7.46
CA VAL A 124 -9.41 6.85 6.37
C VAL A 124 -10.05 7.72 5.28
N LEU A 125 -11.32 7.49 4.94
CA LEU A 125 -12.06 8.35 3.99
C LEU A 125 -12.17 9.79 4.49
N LEU A 126 -12.58 10.00 5.75
CA LEU A 126 -12.70 11.34 6.33
C LEU A 126 -11.33 12.04 6.42
N LEU A 127 -10.28 11.30 6.77
CA LEU A 127 -8.90 11.81 6.73
C LEU A 127 -8.54 12.28 5.32
N LEU A 128 -8.81 11.48 4.29
CA LEU A 128 -8.54 11.84 2.90
C LEU A 128 -9.33 13.08 2.49
N LEU A 129 -10.62 13.16 2.82
CA LEU A 129 -11.47 14.32 2.51
C LEU A 129 -10.96 15.61 3.18
N ALA A 130 -10.48 15.53 4.43
CA ALA A 130 -9.85 16.66 5.11
C ALA A 130 -8.61 17.16 4.35
N TYR A 131 -7.74 16.26 3.87
CA TYR A 131 -6.57 16.67 3.09
C TYR A 131 -6.89 17.05 1.63
N ILE A 132 -8.00 16.60 1.06
CA ILE A 132 -8.52 17.17 -0.20
C ILE A 132 -8.96 18.62 0.02
N LEU A 133 -9.64 18.92 1.13
CA LEU A 133 -10.06 20.27 1.47
C LEU A 133 -8.87 21.23 1.65
N TYR A 134 -7.69 20.74 2.07
CA TYR A 134 -6.45 21.54 2.05
C TYR A 134 -6.16 22.10 0.64
N PHE A 135 -6.28 21.28 -0.42
CA PHE A 135 -6.02 21.74 -1.80
C PHE A 135 -7.08 22.72 -2.27
N VAL A 136 -8.35 22.43 -1.99
CA VAL A 136 -9.47 23.31 -2.32
C VAL A 136 -9.27 24.68 -1.68
N LEU A 137 -9.03 24.72 -0.37
CA LEU A 137 -8.75 25.95 0.37
C LEU A 137 -7.58 26.73 -0.26
N ARG A 138 -6.45 26.06 -0.47
CA ARG A 138 -5.26 26.70 -1.04
C ARG A 138 -5.52 27.30 -2.41
N SER A 139 -6.21 26.57 -3.28
CA SER A 139 -6.50 27.01 -4.65
C SER A 139 -7.54 28.13 -4.73
N SER A 140 -8.38 28.27 -3.70
CA SER A 140 -9.43 29.29 -3.65
C SER A 140 -8.94 30.69 -3.27
N ILE A 141 -7.69 30.81 -2.80
CA ILE A 141 -7.12 32.08 -2.31
C ILE A 141 -6.18 32.66 -3.39
N PRO A 142 -6.51 33.83 -3.98
CA PRO A 142 -5.70 34.40 -5.06
C PRO A 142 -4.32 34.87 -4.62
N ASP A 143 -4.21 35.43 -3.41
CA ASP A 143 -2.96 35.95 -2.85
C ASP A 143 -2.06 34.78 -2.40
N PRO A 144 -0.87 34.57 -3.00
CA PRO A 144 -0.04 33.39 -2.73
C PRO A 144 0.47 33.30 -1.29
N ASP A 145 0.75 34.43 -0.65
CA ASP A 145 1.25 34.48 0.73
C ASP A 145 0.15 34.14 1.73
N ARG A 146 -1.04 34.72 1.54
CA ARG A 146 -2.24 34.39 2.31
C ARG A 146 -2.66 32.94 2.09
N ALA A 147 -2.58 32.43 0.85
CA ALA A 147 -2.86 31.04 0.52
C ALA A 147 -1.93 30.11 1.30
N SER A 148 -0.63 30.41 1.32
CA SER A 148 0.38 29.61 2.04
C SER A 148 0.12 29.61 3.55
N ARG A 149 -0.12 30.78 4.16
CA ARG A 149 -0.42 30.91 5.59
C ARG A 149 -1.70 30.20 6.00
N LEU A 150 -2.81 30.44 5.31
CA LEU A 150 -4.10 29.82 5.65
C LEU A 150 -4.08 28.31 5.43
N SER A 151 -3.41 27.84 4.38
CA SER A 151 -3.26 26.40 4.13
C SER A 151 -2.39 25.74 5.19
N ALA A 152 -1.33 26.39 5.67
CA ALA A 152 -0.52 25.86 6.76
C ALA A 152 -1.30 25.78 8.08
N VAL A 153 -2.09 26.81 8.43
CA VAL A 153 -3.01 26.75 9.58
C VAL A 153 -3.99 25.58 9.44
N TYR A 154 -4.58 25.42 8.25
CA TYR A 154 -5.49 24.31 7.98
C TYR A 154 -4.79 22.95 8.09
N ALA A 155 -3.57 22.79 7.57
CA ALA A 155 -2.81 21.54 7.69
C ALA A 155 -2.51 21.19 9.16
N VAL A 156 -2.29 22.19 10.01
CA VAL A 156 -2.15 21.99 11.47
C VAL A 156 -3.44 21.44 12.07
N ALA A 157 -4.59 22.02 11.72
CA ALA A 157 -5.90 21.58 12.21
C ALA A 157 -6.30 20.19 11.68
N ALA A 158 -6.09 19.95 10.38
CA ALA A 158 -6.41 18.70 9.70
C ALA A 158 -5.61 17.51 10.24
N TYR A 159 -4.43 17.75 10.83
CA TYR A 159 -3.64 16.69 11.46
C TYR A 159 -4.40 15.95 12.57
N SER A 160 -5.38 16.58 13.21
CA SER A 160 -6.26 15.91 14.19
C SER A 160 -6.98 14.68 13.60
N MET A 161 -7.20 14.63 12.29
CA MET A 161 -7.78 13.48 11.61
C MET A 161 -6.87 12.25 11.61
N VAL A 162 -5.55 12.41 11.75
CA VAL A 162 -4.61 11.27 11.81
C VAL A 162 -4.84 10.41 13.06
N PRO A 163 -4.78 10.94 14.30
CA PRO A 163 -5.10 10.15 15.49
C PRO A 163 -6.56 9.71 15.53
N ILE A 164 -7.52 10.53 15.04
CA ILE A 164 -8.93 10.11 14.94
C ILE A 164 -9.07 8.87 14.05
N SER A 165 -8.50 8.90 12.84
CA SER A 165 -8.51 7.78 11.90
C SER A 165 -7.83 6.52 12.45
N PHE A 166 -6.74 6.69 13.21
CA PHE A 166 -6.02 5.59 13.84
C PHE A 166 -6.80 4.96 15.02
N LEU A 167 -7.45 5.79 15.85
CA LEU A 167 -8.17 5.36 17.05
C LEU A 167 -9.59 4.88 16.74
N ALA A 168 -10.23 5.35 15.67
CA ALA A 168 -11.61 5.00 15.31
C ALA A 168 -11.96 3.49 15.43
N PRO A 169 -11.21 2.55 14.81
CA PRO A 169 -11.52 1.12 14.95
C PRO A 169 -11.24 0.53 16.34
N ARG A 170 -10.49 1.22 17.21
CA ARG A 170 -10.16 0.76 18.57
C ARG A 170 -11.17 1.22 19.61
N VAL A 171 -11.85 2.34 19.36
CA VAL A 171 -12.84 2.92 20.29
C VAL A 171 -14.28 2.59 19.90
N ALA A 172 -14.51 2.19 18.65
CA ALA A 172 -15.82 1.76 18.20
C ALA A 172 -16.26 0.47 18.89
N ALA A 173 -17.56 0.35 19.17
CA ALA A 173 -18.15 -0.84 19.80
C ALA A 173 -18.03 -2.10 18.94
N SER A 174 -17.93 -1.95 17.61
CA SER A 174 -17.69 -3.04 16.67
C SER A 174 -16.82 -2.55 15.52
N SER A 175 -15.95 -3.42 15.03
CA SER A 175 -15.04 -3.16 13.90
C SER A 175 -14.67 -4.50 13.25
N LEU A 176 -14.75 -4.56 11.92
CA LEU A 176 -14.26 -5.66 11.10
C LEU A 176 -12.73 -5.63 10.97
N HIS A 177 -12.12 -4.47 11.20
CA HIS A 177 -10.67 -4.32 11.15
C HIS A 177 -10.01 -5.19 12.23
N PRO A 178 -8.95 -5.96 11.87
CA PRO A 178 -8.28 -6.82 12.83
C PRO A 178 -7.75 -6.04 14.04
N THR A 179 -7.94 -6.60 15.22
CA THR A 179 -7.35 -6.11 16.47
C THR A 179 -5.88 -6.53 16.54
N VAL A 180 -5.11 -5.87 17.42
CA VAL A 180 -3.72 -6.25 17.70
C VAL A 180 -3.64 -7.72 18.11
N GLU A 181 -4.63 -8.18 18.88
CA GLU A 181 -4.71 -9.55 19.40
C GLU A 181 -4.95 -10.57 18.28
N ASN A 182 -5.86 -10.29 17.35
CA ASN A 182 -6.15 -11.16 16.21
C ASN A 182 -4.97 -11.30 15.22
N PHE A 183 -4.01 -10.39 15.28
CA PHE A 183 -2.82 -10.38 14.42
C PHE A 183 -1.53 -10.74 15.15
N ARG A 184 -1.58 -10.83 16.49
CA ARG A 184 -0.40 -10.99 17.32
C ARG A 184 0.39 -12.23 16.95
N ASP A 185 -0.25 -13.39 16.95
CA ASP A 185 0.39 -14.69 16.70
C ASP A 185 1.00 -14.77 15.28
N PHE A 186 0.35 -14.15 14.29
CA PHE A 186 0.90 -14.05 12.94
C PHE A 186 2.11 -13.12 12.89
N MET A 187 2.01 -11.94 13.51
CA MET A 187 3.06 -10.93 13.53
C MET A 187 4.27 -11.30 14.39
N GLU A 188 4.10 -12.17 15.39
CA GLU A 188 5.19 -12.67 16.25
C GLU A 188 6.10 -13.66 15.51
N GLN A 189 5.67 -14.21 14.36
CA GLN A 189 6.52 -15.08 13.54
C GLN A 189 7.72 -14.28 13.00
N PRO A 190 8.98 -14.72 13.24
CA PRO A 190 10.16 -13.95 12.86
C PRO A 190 10.25 -13.63 11.36
N ALA A 191 9.80 -14.55 10.51
CA ALA A 191 9.77 -14.32 9.05
C ALA A 191 8.76 -13.25 8.66
N VAL A 192 7.55 -13.28 9.23
CA VAL A 192 6.50 -12.27 9.00
C VAL A 192 7.00 -10.89 9.42
N LEU A 193 7.51 -10.79 10.65
CA LEU A 193 7.95 -9.53 11.24
C LEU A 193 9.07 -8.87 10.43
N ARG A 194 10.07 -9.65 9.99
CA ARG A 194 11.21 -9.13 9.21
C ARG A 194 10.76 -8.53 7.89
N VAL A 195 9.92 -9.23 7.14
CA VAL A 195 9.41 -8.73 5.85
C VAL A 195 8.52 -7.51 6.08
N PHE A 196 7.64 -7.56 7.07
CA PHE A 196 6.75 -6.46 7.40
C PHE A 196 7.52 -5.18 7.77
N ILE A 197 8.45 -5.26 8.72
CA ILE A 197 9.25 -4.10 9.14
C ILE A 197 10.08 -3.58 7.97
N ALA A 198 10.74 -4.45 7.20
CA ALA A 198 11.53 -4.03 6.03
C ALA A 198 10.65 -3.26 5.04
N ARG A 199 9.43 -3.73 4.78
CA ARG A 199 8.47 -3.08 3.88
C ARG A 199 7.96 -1.74 4.42
N VAL A 200 7.62 -1.65 5.71
CA VAL A 200 7.18 -0.41 6.34
C VAL A 200 8.30 0.64 6.32
N LEU A 201 9.52 0.26 6.69
CA LEU A 201 10.67 1.16 6.68
C LEU A 201 11.00 1.63 5.28
N MET A 202 11.10 0.72 4.31
CA MET A 202 11.47 1.07 2.94
C MET A 202 10.42 1.98 2.29
N ALA A 203 9.13 1.64 2.39
CA ALA A 203 8.06 2.47 1.85
C ALA A 203 8.01 3.85 2.52
N SER A 204 8.27 3.94 3.83
CA SER A 204 8.30 5.21 4.58
C SER A 204 9.47 6.09 4.15
N VAL A 205 10.69 5.52 4.04
CA VAL A 205 11.87 6.25 3.58
C VAL A 205 11.67 6.75 2.15
N ILE A 206 11.15 5.91 1.26
CA ILE A 206 10.85 6.29 -0.13
C ILE A 206 9.79 7.40 -0.17
N ALA A 207 8.71 7.30 0.61
CA ALA A 207 7.66 8.31 0.67
C ALA A 207 8.21 9.68 1.10
N VAL A 208 9.06 9.72 2.12
CA VAL A 208 9.73 10.93 2.61
C VAL A 208 10.69 11.49 1.55
N LEU A 209 11.50 10.63 0.94
CA LEU A 209 12.50 11.04 -0.05
C LEU A 209 11.84 11.53 -1.35
N LEU A 210 10.74 10.92 -1.78
CA LEU A 210 9.86 11.40 -2.85
C LEU A 210 9.34 12.80 -2.54
N SER A 211 8.75 12.98 -1.36
CA SER A 211 8.17 14.26 -0.94
C SER A 211 9.23 15.35 -0.82
N TYR A 212 10.41 15.02 -0.28
CA TYR A 212 11.56 15.92 -0.23
C TYR A 212 11.98 16.36 -1.64
N THR A 213 12.18 15.39 -2.55
CA THR A 213 12.60 15.65 -3.93
C THR A 213 11.55 16.49 -4.66
N LEU A 214 10.26 16.21 -4.43
CA LEU A 214 9.16 17.01 -4.96
C LEU A 214 9.17 18.45 -4.41
N ALA A 215 9.35 18.64 -3.11
CA ALA A 215 9.40 19.97 -2.50
C ALA A 215 10.54 20.83 -3.06
N GLU A 216 11.73 20.27 -3.21
CA GLU A 216 12.87 20.98 -3.82
C GLU A 216 12.56 21.36 -5.28
N ARG A 217 11.93 20.46 -6.05
CA ARG A 217 11.55 20.73 -7.45
C ARG A 217 10.46 21.78 -7.58
N LEU A 218 9.49 21.80 -6.67
CA LEU A 218 8.45 22.85 -6.60
C LEU A 218 9.03 24.24 -6.30
N ARG A 219 10.20 24.30 -5.64
CA ARG A 219 10.96 25.53 -5.38
C ARG A 219 11.83 25.95 -6.56
N GLY A 220 11.83 25.21 -7.66
CA GLY A 220 12.71 25.46 -8.81
C GLY A 220 14.17 25.04 -8.60
N GLU A 221 14.47 24.30 -7.53
CA GLU A 221 15.84 23.84 -7.27
C GLU A 221 16.22 22.75 -8.28
N GLU A 222 17.44 22.87 -8.82
CA GLU A 222 17.98 21.84 -9.70
C GLU A 222 18.42 20.64 -8.88
N ILE A 223 17.81 19.48 -9.12
CA ILE A 223 18.25 18.21 -8.58
C ILE A 223 19.07 17.47 -9.65
N PRO A 224 20.36 17.19 -9.42
CA PRO A 224 21.18 16.39 -10.32
C PRO A 224 20.58 15.00 -10.54
N PHE A 225 20.89 14.40 -11.68
CA PHE A 225 20.50 13.02 -12.00
C PHE A 225 18.98 12.74 -12.00
N THR A 226 18.11 13.75 -12.11
CA THR A 226 16.64 13.54 -12.26
C THR A 226 16.25 12.63 -13.44
N ARG A 227 17.14 12.43 -14.42
CA ARG A 227 16.98 11.42 -15.48
C ARG A 227 16.89 9.99 -14.93
N SER A 228 17.55 9.67 -13.80
CA SER A 228 17.42 8.34 -13.18
C SER A 228 15.99 8.08 -12.72
N LEU A 229 15.33 9.09 -12.13
CA LEU A 229 13.91 9.02 -11.75
C LEU A 229 13.00 8.76 -12.95
N ARG A 230 13.33 9.34 -14.11
CA ARG A 230 12.58 9.08 -15.34
C ARG A 230 12.68 7.62 -15.78
N TYR A 231 13.88 7.06 -15.83
CA TYR A 231 14.08 5.68 -16.28
C TYR A 231 13.56 4.66 -15.26
N VAL A 232 13.90 4.83 -13.99
CA VAL A 232 13.39 3.96 -12.92
C VAL A 232 11.88 4.10 -12.80
N GLY A 233 11.33 5.31 -12.88
CA GLY A 233 9.89 5.53 -12.81
C GLY A 233 9.13 4.84 -13.95
N ALA A 234 9.61 4.95 -15.19
CA ALA A 234 9.04 4.21 -16.32
C ALA A 234 9.17 2.68 -16.13
N GLY A 235 10.33 2.22 -15.65
CA GLY A 235 10.57 0.81 -15.35
C GLY A 235 9.61 0.27 -14.29
N LEU A 236 9.34 1.03 -13.22
CA LEU A 236 8.40 0.65 -12.17
C LEU A 236 6.95 0.58 -12.66
N VAL A 237 6.52 1.51 -13.53
CA VAL A 237 5.18 1.44 -14.14
C VAL A 237 5.05 0.16 -14.96
N MET A 238 6.03 -0.13 -15.83
CA MET A 238 6.01 -1.34 -16.66
C MET A 238 6.08 -2.62 -15.80
N LEU A 239 6.98 -2.65 -14.83
CA LEU A 239 7.15 -3.79 -13.91
C LEU A 239 5.86 -4.04 -13.11
N GLY A 240 5.24 -2.98 -12.59
CA GLY A 240 3.96 -3.07 -11.88
C GLY A 240 2.86 -3.67 -12.74
N MET A 241 2.73 -3.21 -13.99
CA MET A 241 1.75 -3.76 -14.93
C MET A 241 2.04 -5.24 -15.27
N VAL A 242 3.30 -5.60 -15.51
CA VAL A 242 3.70 -6.98 -15.83
C VAL A 242 3.45 -7.91 -14.65
N ILE A 243 3.87 -7.54 -13.44
CA ILE A 243 3.64 -8.34 -12.22
C ILE A 243 2.14 -8.45 -11.94
N GLY A 244 1.41 -7.35 -12.05
CA GLY A 244 -0.05 -7.35 -11.91
C GLY A 244 -0.72 -8.32 -12.89
N PHE A 245 -0.31 -8.29 -14.17
CA PHE A 245 -0.82 -9.20 -15.18
C PHE A 245 -0.46 -10.66 -14.89
N ILE A 246 0.80 -10.97 -14.54
CA ILE A 246 1.25 -12.34 -14.26
C ILE A 246 0.44 -12.94 -13.11
N VAL A 247 0.30 -12.22 -11.99
CA VAL A 247 -0.42 -12.70 -10.80
C VAL A 247 -1.93 -12.78 -11.05
N ALA A 248 -2.49 -11.90 -11.88
CA ALA A 248 -3.90 -11.94 -12.27
C ALA A 248 -4.21 -12.95 -13.40
N SER A 249 -3.20 -13.41 -14.14
CA SER A 249 -3.38 -14.26 -15.32
C SER A 249 -4.17 -15.55 -15.08
N PRO A 250 -4.07 -16.24 -13.92
CA PRO A 250 -4.90 -17.43 -13.68
C PRO A 250 -6.40 -17.10 -13.65
N TYR A 251 -6.78 -15.91 -13.18
CA TYR A 251 -8.18 -15.47 -13.17
C TYR A 251 -8.68 -15.16 -14.59
N LEU A 252 -7.82 -14.62 -15.45
CA LEU A 252 -8.14 -14.33 -16.85
C LEU A 252 -8.23 -15.61 -17.70
N ALA A 253 -7.40 -16.61 -17.39
CA ALA A 253 -7.42 -17.90 -18.07
C ALA A 253 -8.65 -18.75 -17.69
N GLY A 254 -9.31 -18.44 -16.58
CA GLY A 254 -10.43 -19.22 -16.05
C GLY A 254 -10.01 -20.50 -15.33
N GLY A 255 -10.98 -21.21 -14.77
CA GLY A 255 -10.73 -22.46 -14.03
C GLY A 255 -10.09 -22.26 -12.65
N VAL A 256 -10.21 -21.05 -12.09
CA VAL A 256 -9.87 -20.77 -10.69
C VAL A 256 -11.11 -20.89 -9.82
N GLU A 257 -11.00 -21.64 -8.74
CA GLU A 257 -12.13 -21.94 -7.86
C GLU A 257 -11.73 -21.88 -6.39
N ARG A 258 -12.68 -21.56 -5.53
CA ARG A 258 -12.45 -21.57 -4.08
C ARG A 258 -12.67 -22.97 -3.53
N VAL A 259 -11.77 -23.39 -2.64
CA VAL A 259 -11.93 -24.62 -1.86
C VAL A 259 -12.90 -24.37 -0.70
N LEU A 260 -14.11 -24.93 -0.79
CA LEU A 260 -15.14 -24.86 0.25
C LEU A 260 -15.00 -25.97 1.31
N GLY A 261 -14.39 -27.09 0.93
CA GLY A 261 -14.19 -28.24 1.81
C GLY A 261 -13.20 -29.24 1.23
N ALA A 262 -12.82 -30.23 2.03
CA ALA A 262 -11.88 -31.27 1.63
C ALA A 262 -12.24 -32.61 2.29
N ARG A 263 -12.09 -33.71 1.55
CA ARG A 263 -12.26 -35.08 2.07
C ARG A 263 -10.88 -35.65 2.39
N LEU A 264 -10.71 -36.13 3.61
CA LEU A 264 -9.49 -36.77 4.06
C LEU A 264 -9.63 -38.30 4.04
N VAL A 265 -8.56 -38.98 3.62
CA VAL A 265 -8.35 -40.41 3.81
C VAL A 265 -6.94 -40.58 4.33
N ASN A 266 -6.77 -41.25 5.48
CA ASN A 266 -5.48 -41.44 6.15
C ASN A 266 -4.67 -40.13 6.31
N GLY A 267 -5.34 -39.05 6.74
CA GLY A 267 -4.72 -37.73 6.94
C GLY A 267 -4.36 -36.97 5.65
N SER A 268 -4.64 -37.52 4.47
CA SER A 268 -4.34 -36.90 3.19
C SER A 268 -5.61 -36.44 2.49
N VAL A 269 -5.58 -35.27 1.87
CA VAL A 269 -6.71 -34.75 1.09
C VAL A 269 -6.79 -35.52 -0.23
N VAL A 270 -7.90 -36.22 -0.45
CA VAL A 270 -8.14 -37.02 -1.67
C VAL A 270 -9.18 -36.43 -2.60
N ALA A 271 -9.99 -35.49 -2.10
CA ALA A 271 -10.96 -34.76 -2.89
C ALA A 271 -11.19 -33.36 -2.30
N LEU A 272 -11.48 -32.39 -3.16
CA LEU A 272 -11.82 -31.02 -2.80
C LEU A 272 -13.26 -30.73 -3.19
N ASN A 273 -13.99 -30.01 -2.34
CA ASN A 273 -15.25 -29.39 -2.70
C ASN A 273 -14.96 -27.98 -3.20
N LEU A 274 -15.16 -27.73 -4.49
CA LEU A 274 -14.88 -26.47 -5.17
C LEU A 274 -16.17 -25.68 -5.40
N SER A 275 -16.05 -24.35 -5.40
CA SER A 275 -17.20 -23.44 -5.49
C SER A 275 -18.05 -23.58 -6.75
N GLY A 276 -17.49 -24.00 -7.89
CA GLY A 276 -18.22 -24.21 -9.14
C GLY A 276 -18.35 -25.68 -9.52
N SER A 277 -17.26 -26.44 -9.41
CA SER A 277 -17.17 -27.84 -9.84
C SER A 277 -17.68 -28.86 -8.82
N GLY A 278 -18.01 -28.43 -7.59
CA GLY A 278 -18.40 -29.33 -6.52
C GLY A 278 -17.26 -30.27 -6.11
N TYR A 279 -17.57 -31.54 -5.80
CA TYR A 279 -16.56 -32.49 -5.35
C TYR A 279 -15.70 -33.02 -6.51
N VAL A 280 -14.41 -32.67 -6.50
CA VAL A 280 -13.41 -33.15 -7.45
C VAL A 280 -12.39 -34.05 -6.75
N LYS A 281 -12.21 -35.27 -7.27
CA LYS A 281 -11.18 -36.21 -6.80
C LYS A 281 -9.81 -35.78 -7.30
N LEU A 282 -8.82 -35.77 -6.41
CA LEU A 282 -7.44 -35.45 -6.76
C LEU A 282 -6.75 -36.67 -7.38
N ALA A 283 -5.91 -36.43 -8.39
CA ALA A 283 -5.12 -37.50 -9.01
C ALA A 283 -4.05 -38.05 -8.05
N LYS A 284 -3.53 -37.19 -7.16
CA LYS A 284 -2.60 -37.56 -6.09
C LYS A 284 -3.11 -37.02 -4.76
N PRO A 285 -3.05 -37.79 -3.66
CA PRO A 285 -3.36 -37.27 -2.33
C PRO A 285 -2.47 -36.09 -1.98
N LEU A 286 -3.05 -35.05 -1.40
CA LEU A 286 -2.35 -33.85 -0.98
C LEU A 286 -2.17 -33.87 0.55
N HIS A 287 -0.93 -33.79 0.99
CA HIS A 287 -0.61 -33.60 2.41
C HIS A 287 -0.69 -32.12 2.75
N VAL A 288 -1.58 -31.77 3.68
CA VAL A 288 -1.75 -30.40 4.16
C VAL A 288 -1.78 -30.40 5.68
N GLN A 289 -1.41 -29.27 6.27
CA GLN A 289 -1.52 -29.12 7.71
C GLN A 289 -3.01 -29.06 8.11
N VAL A 290 -3.33 -29.59 9.29
CA VAL A 290 -4.67 -29.50 9.87
C VAL A 290 -4.59 -28.47 10.99
N VAL A 291 -5.39 -27.41 10.88
CA VAL A 291 -5.47 -26.33 11.86
C VAL A 291 -6.92 -26.22 12.30
N ASP A 292 -7.18 -26.32 13.61
CA ASP A 292 -8.52 -26.36 14.21
C ASP A 292 -9.42 -27.45 13.60
N GLY A 293 -8.87 -28.65 13.41
CA GLY A 293 -9.61 -29.80 12.88
C GLY A 293 -10.00 -29.70 11.41
N LYS A 294 -9.56 -28.66 10.68
CA LYS A 294 -9.85 -28.47 9.26
C LYS A 294 -8.55 -28.42 8.43
N PRO A 295 -8.53 -29.03 7.23
CA PRO A 295 -7.41 -28.90 6.30
C PRO A 295 -7.10 -27.44 5.96
N SER A 296 -5.82 -27.06 5.98
CA SER A 296 -5.39 -25.68 5.70
C SER A 296 -5.73 -25.20 4.29
N ILE A 297 -5.95 -26.12 3.35
CA ILE A 297 -6.31 -25.76 1.97
C ILE A 297 -7.71 -25.16 1.83
N ILE A 298 -8.59 -25.31 2.83
CA ILE A 298 -9.92 -24.69 2.81
C ILE A 298 -9.79 -23.16 2.80
N GLY A 299 -10.59 -22.50 1.95
CA GLY A 299 -10.58 -21.05 1.75
C GLY A 299 -9.67 -20.57 0.62
N HIS A 300 -8.62 -21.35 0.29
CA HIS A 300 -7.71 -21.02 -0.80
C HIS A 300 -8.41 -21.01 -2.16
N ILE A 301 -7.92 -20.16 -3.05
CA ILE A 301 -8.24 -20.20 -4.47
C ILE A 301 -7.25 -21.15 -5.13
N VAL A 302 -7.75 -22.09 -5.91
CA VAL A 302 -6.95 -23.10 -6.58
C VAL A 302 -7.28 -23.19 -8.06
N ARG A 303 -6.31 -23.66 -8.83
CA ARG A 303 -6.48 -24.10 -10.21
C ARG A 303 -6.15 -25.58 -10.29
N LEU A 304 -6.97 -26.33 -11.02
CA LEU A 304 -6.69 -27.73 -11.33
C LEU A 304 -5.92 -27.83 -12.65
N ASN A 305 -4.75 -28.45 -12.61
CA ASN A 305 -3.93 -28.67 -13.80
C ASN A 305 -3.56 -30.14 -13.91
N GLY A 306 -4.19 -30.87 -14.84
CA GLY A 306 -3.93 -32.30 -15.05
C GLY A 306 -4.10 -33.17 -13.80
N GLY A 307 -4.98 -32.78 -12.87
CA GLY A 307 -5.22 -33.49 -11.60
C GLY A 307 -4.31 -33.08 -10.43
N SER A 308 -3.39 -32.14 -10.63
CA SER A 308 -2.65 -31.46 -9.56
C SER A 308 -3.36 -30.17 -9.13
N VAL A 309 -3.21 -29.81 -7.85
CA VAL A 309 -3.81 -28.61 -7.26
C VAL A 309 -2.73 -27.54 -7.15
N GLU A 310 -2.95 -26.41 -7.82
CA GLU A 310 -2.10 -25.24 -7.73
C GLU A 310 -2.81 -24.17 -6.89
N ILE A 311 -2.17 -23.66 -5.84
CA ILE A 311 -2.70 -22.54 -5.06
C ILE A 311 -2.42 -21.24 -5.82
N VAL A 312 -3.48 -20.46 -6.01
CA VAL A 312 -3.44 -19.19 -6.73
C VAL A 312 -3.40 -18.03 -5.73
N ILE A 313 -2.50 -17.08 -5.96
CA ILE A 313 -2.44 -15.83 -5.19
C ILE A 313 -3.70 -15.02 -5.44
N HIS A 314 -4.32 -14.49 -4.39
CA HIS A 314 -5.53 -13.69 -4.51
C HIS A 314 -5.33 -12.45 -5.42
N TRP A 315 -6.27 -12.18 -6.33
CA TRP A 315 -6.15 -11.10 -7.33
C TRP A 315 -5.89 -9.71 -6.72
N SER A 316 -6.38 -9.46 -5.49
CA SER A 316 -6.16 -8.17 -4.82
C SER A 316 -4.70 -7.91 -4.50
N VAL A 317 -3.88 -8.96 -4.32
CA VAL A 317 -2.43 -8.84 -4.13
C VAL A 317 -1.77 -8.36 -5.42
N ALA A 318 -2.20 -8.88 -6.57
CA ALA A 318 -1.76 -8.43 -7.89
C ALA A 318 -2.07 -6.96 -8.12
N LEU A 319 -3.32 -6.57 -7.85
CA LEU A 319 -3.79 -5.20 -7.98
C LEU A 319 -2.97 -4.26 -7.08
N ASN A 320 -2.79 -4.62 -5.81
CA ASN A 320 -2.09 -3.77 -4.84
C ASN A 320 -0.60 -3.61 -5.16
N ALA A 321 0.07 -4.69 -5.59
CA ALA A 321 1.46 -4.62 -6.04
C ALA A 321 1.61 -3.72 -7.27
N ALA A 322 0.75 -3.88 -8.27
CA ALA A 322 0.76 -3.06 -9.48
C ALA A 322 0.49 -1.59 -9.16
N MET A 323 -0.56 -1.31 -8.39
CA MET A 323 -0.96 0.03 -7.98
C MET A 323 0.17 0.74 -7.21
N TYR A 324 0.83 0.06 -6.28
CA TYR A 324 1.95 0.63 -5.53
C TYR A 324 3.13 1.01 -6.46
N MET A 325 3.57 0.10 -7.32
CA MET A 325 4.69 0.37 -8.25
C MET A 325 4.35 1.46 -9.27
N VAL A 326 3.12 1.46 -9.78
CA VAL A 326 2.62 2.49 -10.69
C VAL A 326 2.58 3.85 -10.00
N LEU A 327 2.10 3.94 -8.76
CA LEU A 327 2.10 5.18 -7.98
C LEU A 327 3.51 5.75 -7.83
N LEU A 328 4.47 4.93 -7.37
CA LEU A 328 5.86 5.35 -7.24
C LEU A 328 6.44 5.81 -8.57
N GLY A 329 6.21 5.04 -9.63
CA GLY A 329 6.72 5.32 -10.96
C GLY A 329 6.15 6.62 -11.55
N LEU A 330 4.84 6.85 -11.40
CA LEU A 330 4.20 8.09 -11.84
C LEU A 330 4.69 9.32 -11.06
N LEU A 331 4.88 9.21 -9.75
CA LEU A 331 5.44 10.28 -8.94
C LEU A 331 6.88 10.62 -9.36
N MET A 332 7.72 9.61 -9.59
CA MET A 332 9.08 9.81 -10.10
C MET A 332 9.08 10.47 -11.49
N LEU A 333 8.21 10.02 -12.39
CA LEU A 333 8.05 10.60 -13.71
C LEU A 333 7.59 12.06 -13.63
N TYR A 334 6.63 12.36 -12.76
CA TYR A 334 6.15 13.72 -12.52
C TYR A 334 7.28 14.63 -12.03
N ILE A 335 7.99 14.22 -10.98
CA ILE A 335 9.15 14.96 -10.42
C ILE A 335 10.22 15.21 -11.50
N SER A 336 10.50 14.21 -12.35
CA SER A 336 11.48 14.33 -13.43
C SER A 336 11.07 15.33 -14.53
N ARG A 337 9.78 15.59 -14.71
CA ARG A 337 9.22 16.47 -15.75
C ARG A 337 8.99 17.91 -15.28
N LEU A 338 8.95 18.16 -13.97
CA LEU A 338 8.84 19.53 -13.45
C LEU A 338 9.94 20.40 -14.06
N ARG A 339 9.56 21.41 -14.85
CA ARG A 339 10.51 22.36 -15.43
C ARG A 339 11.08 23.23 -14.32
N ASN A 340 12.37 23.51 -14.40
CA ASN A 340 12.95 24.60 -13.61
C ASN A 340 12.32 25.88 -14.16
N SER A 341 11.78 26.74 -13.30
CA SER A 341 11.04 27.96 -13.70
C SER A 341 11.94 29.07 -14.29
N THR A 342 13.12 28.71 -14.81
CA THR A 342 14.20 29.62 -15.20
C THR A 342 14.75 29.29 -16.60
N ARG A 343 13.86 29.01 -17.55
CA ARG A 343 14.17 29.08 -18.99
C ARG A 343 13.06 29.73 -19.77
#